data_AF-A0A843TR48-F1
#
_entry.id   AF-A0A843TR48-F1
#
_cell.length_a   1.000
_cell.length_b   1.000
_cell.length_c   1.000
_cell.angle_alpha   90.00
_cell.angle_beta   90.00
_cell.angle_gamma   90.00
#
_symmetry.space_group_name_H-M   'P 1'
#
loop_
_entity.id
_entity.type
_entity.pdbx_description
1 polymer ?
#
loop_
_entity_poly.entity_id
_entity_poly.type
_entity_poly.pdbx_seq_one_letter_code
_entity_poly.pdbx_strand_id
1 'polypeptide(L)'
;MWALTLANIMQLVENDKVRNGNREALTALRKKARTTKTSIPSPFETIMKDIGAEPRPLVKEICPTCGDHDPMERTWVMFPGSDIFARMPFHAAHSILEKDQERLDYETKKLQSYVKEKSLMISEKGVLDDKISTGVLRSLITLTDKSK
;
A
#
# COMPACT_ATOMS: atom_id res chain seq x y z
N MET A 1 44.69 25.56 17.70
CA MET A 1 44.68 24.68 16.50
C MET A 1 44.48 23.21 16.87
N TRP A 2 45.32 22.61 17.72
CA TRP A 2 45.24 21.20 18.15
C TRP A 2 43.94 20.76 18.86
N ALA A 3 43.32 21.65 19.65
CA ALA A 3 42.06 21.34 20.35
C ALA A 3 40.86 21.14 19.41
N LEU A 4 40.82 21.87 18.27
CA LEU A 4 39.77 21.73 17.27
C LEU A 4 39.91 20.41 16.50
N THR A 5 41.14 19.97 16.24
CA THR A 5 41.42 18.69 15.59
C THR A 5 41.01 17.51 16.48
N LEU A 6 41.27 17.60 17.79
CA LEU A 6 40.89 16.58 18.76
C LEU A 6 39.36 16.46 18.90
N ALA A 7 38.66 17.60 18.93
CA ALA A 7 37.20 17.64 18.98
C ALA A 7 36.57 17.01 17.73
N ASN A 8 37.13 17.25 16.54
CA ASN A 8 36.67 16.63 15.29
C ASN A 8 36.88 15.12 15.28
N ILE A 9 38.01 14.62 15.81
CA ILE A 9 38.27 13.18 15.91
C ILE A 9 37.26 12.51 16.85
N MET A 10 36.97 13.13 18.00
CA MET A 10 35.94 12.62 18.91
C MET A 10 34.55 12.58 18.27
N GLN A 11 34.18 13.61 17.51
CA GLN A 11 32.92 13.65 16.76
C GLN A 11 32.85 12.55 15.69
N LEU A 12 33.94 12.30 14.95
CA LEU A 12 34.01 11.20 13.98
C LEU A 12 33.82 9.83 14.64
N VAL A 13 34.47 9.61 15.78
CA VAL A 13 34.33 8.36 16.55
C VAL A 13 32.89 8.18 17.02
N GLU A 14 32.25 9.24 17.50
CA GLU A 14 30.87 9.16 17.99
C GLU A 14 29.88 8.90 16.85
N ASN A 15 30.06 9.54 15.70
CA ASN A 15 29.29 9.24 14.49
C ASN A 15 29.47 7.79 14.03
N ASP A 16 30.68 7.24 14.15
CA ASP A 16 30.95 5.85 13.79
C ASP A 16 30.26 4.85 14.73
N LYS A 17 30.21 5.16 16.03
CA LYS A 17 29.44 4.36 17.00
C LYS A 17 27.94 4.39 16.68
N VAL A 18 27.38 5.56 16.42
CA VAL A 18 25.96 5.71 16.07
C VAL A 18 25.64 4.96 14.77
N ARG A 19 26.50 5.07 13.76
CA ARG A 19 26.36 4.35 12.49
C ARG A 19 26.40 2.84 12.69
N ASN A 20 27.31 2.34 13.52
CA ASN A 20 27.39 0.92 13.85
C ASN A 20 26.14 0.44 14.63
N GLY A 21 25.70 1.21 15.62
CA GLY A 21 24.48 0.92 16.38
C GLY A 21 23.23 0.83 15.49
N ASN A 22 23.09 1.75 14.53
CA ASN A 22 21.99 1.73 13.56
C ASN A 22 22.03 0.48 12.66
N ARG A 23 23.23 0.03 12.26
CA ARG A 23 23.41 -1.20 11.48
C ARG A 23 22.97 -2.44 12.26
N GLU A 24 23.33 -2.51 13.54
CA GLU A 24 22.96 -3.61 14.42
C GLU A 24 21.45 -3.63 14.71
N ALA A 25 20.85 -2.46 15.00
CA ALA A 25 19.41 -2.32 15.21
C ALA A 25 18.61 -2.75 13.97
N LEU A 26 19.03 -2.31 12.78
CA LEU A 26 18.41 -2.71 11.52
C LEU A 26 18.52 -4.23 11.29
N THR A 27 19.64 -4.84 11.67
CA THR A 27 19.84 -6.28 11.59
C THR A 27 18.91 -7.03 12.55
N ALA A 28 18.73 -6.53 13.77
CA ALA A 28 17.81 -7.10 14.76
C ALA A 28 16.34 -7.00 14.32
N LEU A 29 15.94 -5.85 13.78
CA LEU A 29 14.58 -5.63 13.24
C LEU A 29 14.28 -6.60 12.08
N ARG A 30 15.23 -6.80 11.16
CA ARG A 30 15.11 -7.77 10.07
C ARG A 30 14.94 -9.20 10.56
N LYS A 31 15.73 -9.60 11.57
CA LYS A 31 15.62 -10.92 12.19
C LYS A 31 14.23 -11.14 12.80
N LYS A 32 13.66 -10.10 13.43
CA LYS A 32 12.28 -10.13 13.97
C LYS A 32 11.22 -10.19 12.87
N ALA A 33 11.41 -9.45 11.79
CA ALA A 33 10.49 -9.38 10.65
C ALA A 33 10.62 -10.53 9.63
N ARG A 34 11.60 -11.44 9.81
CA ARG A 34 11.91 -12.55 8.88
C ARG A 34 12.21 -12.10 7.43
N THR A 35 12.78 -10.90 7.26
CA THR A 35 13.18 -10.37 5.93
C THR A 35 14.66 -10.63 5.67
N THR A 36 15.03 -11.12 4.48
CA THR A 36 16.36 -11.75 4.25
C THR A 36 17.31 -11.03 3.27
N LYS A 37 17.02 -9.84 2.72
CA LYS A 37 17.96 -9.24 1.74
C LYS A 37 18.29 -7.76 1.91
N THR A 38 19.60 -7.53 2.01
CA THR A 38 20.33 -6.34 1.58
C THR A 38 20.38 -6.31 0.05
N SER A 39 20.15 -5.14 -0.56
CA SER A 39 20.65 -4.74 -1.89
C SER A 39 20.87 -5.86 -2.92
N ILE A 40 19.80 -6.52 -3.34
CA ILE A 40 19.77 -7.33 -4.56
C ILE A 40 18.69 -6.72 -5.45
N PRO A 41 18.92 -6.59 -6.77
CA PRO A 41 18.03 -5.88 -7.65
C PRO A 41 16.64 -6.43 -7.50
N SER A 42 15.74 -5.51 -7.16
CA SER A 42 14.34 -5.83 -6.99
C SER A 42 13.80 -6.38 -8.31
N PRO A 43 12.84 -7.31 -8.33
CA PRO A 43 12.05 -7.64 -9.53
C PRO A 43 11.48 -6.39 -10.23
N PHE A 44 11.44 -5.26 -9.51
CA PHE A 44 11.16 -3.93 -10.03
C PHE A 44 12.16 -3.41 -11.07
N GLU A 45 13.41 -3.86 -11.10
CA GLU A 45 14.37 -3.43 -12.12
C GLU A 45 13.94 -3.93 -13.52
N THR A 46 13.28 -5.08 -13.58
CA THR A 46 12.62 -5.58 -14.81
C THR A 46 11.35 -4.80 -15.12
N ILE A 47 10.51 -4.50 -14.12
CA ILE A 47 9.28 -3.69 -14.30
C ILE A 47 9.62 -2.25 -14.74
N MET A 48 10.70 -1.67 -14.20
CA MET A 48 11.18 -0.32 -14.53
C MET A 48 11.86 -0.26 -15.91
N LYS A 49 12.38 -1.37 -16.43
CA LYS A 49 12.88 -1.46 -17.82
C LYS A 49 11.75 -1.38 -18.83
N ASP A 50 10.61 -2.01 -18.55
CA ASP A 50 9.44 -1.97 -19.43
C ASP A 50 8.72 -0.60 -19.39
N ILE A 51 8.86 0.14 -18.28
CA ILE A 51 8.32 1.50 -18.13
C ILE A 51 9.23 2.56 -18.78
N GLY A 52 10.54 2.28 -18.91
CA GLY A 52 11.55 3.22 -19.43
C GLY A 52 11.98 3.01 -20.89
N ALA A 53 11.57 1.91 -21.53
CA ALA A 53 11.74 1.75 -22.96
C ALA A 53 10.65 2.57 -23.64
N GLU A 54 11.00 3.76 -24.15
CA GLU A 54 10.09 4.53 -25.00
C GLU A 54 9.49 3.61 -26.08
N PRO A 55 8.18 3.29 -26.03
CA PRO A 55 7.54 2.90 -27.25
C PRO A 55 7.68 4.11 -28.17
N ARG A 56 7.94 3.90 -29.45
CA ARG A 56 7.62 4.90 -30.46
C ARG A 56 6.16 4.69 -30.86
N PRO A 57 5.14 5.21 -30.17
CA PRO A 57 3.83 5.35 -30.76
C PRO A 57 3.79 6.71 -31.46
N LEU A 58 3.37 6.71 -32.72
CA LEU A 58 3.15 7.94 -33.50
C LEU A 58 2.03 8.82 -32.91
N VAL A 59 1.34 8.36 -31.85
CA VAL A 59 0.39 9.11 -31.02
C VAL A 59 0.58 8.67 -29.57
N LYS A 60 0.98 9.58 -28.68
CA LYS A 60 0.93 9.32 -27.23
C LYS A 60 -0.54 9.32 -26.80
N GLU A 61 -1.09 8.16 -26.44
CA GLU A 61 -2.38 8.11 -25.77
C GLU A 61 -2.23 8.82 -24.42
N ILE A 62 -2.84 10.00 -24.32
CA ILE A 62 -2.87 10.76 -23.08
C ILE A 62 -3.87 10.07 -22.15
N CYS A 63 -3.39 9.59 -21.00
CA CYS A 63 -4.27 9.00 -20.00
C CYS A 63 -5.30 10.05 -19.53
N PRO A 64 -6.62 9.73 -19.52
CA PRO A 64 -7.66 10.68 -19.16
C PRO A 64 -7.54 11.20 -17.71
N THR A 65 -6.98 10.38 -16.81
CA THR A 65 -6.74 10.75 -15.41
C THR A 65 -5.46 11.59 -15.23
N CYS A 66 -4.41 11.34 -16.04
CA CYS A 66 -3.20 12.17 -16.01
C CYS A 66 -3.40 13.53 -16.68
N GLY A 67 -4.14 13.58 -17.79
CA GLY A 67 -4.09 14.74 -18.68
C GLY A 67 -2.65 15.04 -19.12
N ASP A 68 -2.28 16.32 -19.08
CA ASP A 68 -0.96 16.83 -19.47
C ASP A 68 0.07 16.82 -18.31
N HIS A 69 -0.04 15.88 -17.37
CA HIS A 69 0.94 15.77 -16.28
C HIS A 69 2.32 15.44 -16.84
N ASP A 70 3.36 16.07 -16.28
CA ASP A 70 4.74 15.76 -16.61
C ASP A 70 5.04 14.28 -16.28
N PRO A 71 5.42 13.45 -17.27
CA PRO A 71 5.75 12.05 -17.06
C PRO A 71 6.96 11.84 -16.12
N MET A 72 7.78 12.88 -15.90
CA MET A 72 8.91 12.85 -14.98
C MET A 72 8.56 13.25 -13.56
N GLU A 73 7.36 13.81 -13.34
CA GLU A 73 6.90 14.17 -12.01
C GLU A 73 6.71 12.92 -11.15
N ARG A 74 7.34 12.94 -9.98
CA ARG A 74 7.39 11.79 -9.08
C ARG A 74 6.57 12.03 -7.83
N THR A 75 5.73 11.07 -7.52
CA THR A 75 4.91 11.03 -6.31
C THR A 75 5.37 9.90 -5.39
N TRP A 76 5.19 10.11 -4.09
CA TRP A 76 5.38 9.09 -3.08
C TRP A 76 4.09 8.29 -2.89
N VAL A 77 4.19 6.98 -2.99
CA VAL A 77 3.08 6.07 -2.70
C VAL A 77 3.49 5.08 -1.61
N MET A 78 2.53 4.73 -0.75
CA MET A 78 2.65 3.64 0.20
C MET A 78 1.94 2.41 -0.38
N PHE A 79 2.65 1.28 -0.49
CA PHE A 79 2.04 0.08 -1.06
C PHE A 79 1.05 -0.57 -0.07
N PRO A 80 -0.15 -0.97 -0.53
CA PRO A 80 -1.13 -1.64 0.32
C PRO A 80 -0.53 -2.86 1.04
N GLY A 81 -0.79 -2.97 2.34
CA GLY A 81 -0.30 -4.09 3.15
C GLY A 81 1.19 -4.07 3.48
N SER A 82 1.89 -2.95 3.21
CA SER A 82 3.29 -2.75 3.57
C SER A 82 3.52 -1.41 4.27
N ASP A 83 4.69 -1.28 4.92
CA ASP A 83 5.23 -0.03 5.47
C ASP A 83 6.23 0.65 4.51
N ILE A 84 6.19 0.26 3.23
CA ILE A 84 7.17 0.70 2.22
C ILE A 84 6.61 1.87 1.42
N PHE A 85 7.36 2.97 1.45
CA PHE A 85 7.14 4.11 0.56
C PHE A 85 8.05 3.99 -0.66
N ALA A 86 7.47 4.19 -1.85
CA ALA A 86 8.22 4.26 -3.09
C ALA A 86 7.95 5.57 -3.83
N ARG A 87 8.99 6.07 -4.48
CA ARG A 87 8.92 7.25 -5.34
C ARG A 87 8.80 6.79 -6.79
N MET A 88 7.69 7.08 -7.43
CA MET A 88 7.40 6.63 -8.80
C MET A 88 6.68 7.70 -9.63
N PRO A 89 6.63 7.58 -10.97
CA PRO A 89 5.89 8.51 -11.82
C PRO A 89 4.41 8.58 -11.45
N PHE A 90 3.80 9.76 -11.60
CA PHE A 90 2.39 9.98 -11.28
C PHE A 90 1.44 9.00 -11.98
N HIS A 91 1.64 8.75 -13.28
CA HIS A 91 0.80 7.80 -14.03
C HIS A 91 0.84 6.39 -13.44
N ALA A 92 2.02 5.92 -13.02
CA ALA A 92 2.17 4.61 -12.41
C ALA A 92 1.48 4.57 -11.03
N ALA A 93 1.57 5.65 -10.25
CA ALA A 93 0.90 5.77 -8.97
C ALA A 93 -0.63 5.69 -9.11
N HIS A 94 -1.26 6.52 -9.96
CA HIS A 94 -2.71 6.46 -10.10
C HIS A 94 -3.18 5.14 -10.71
N SER A 95 -2.42 4.54 -11.64
CA SER A 95 -2.85 3.31 -12.31
C SER A 95 -2.91 2.14 -11.34
N ILE A 96 -2.04 2.14 -10.33
CA ILE A 96 -2.09 1.18 -9.23
C ILE A 96 -3.34 1.45 -8.37
N LEU A 97 -3.58 2.70 -8.00
CA LEU A 97 -4.72 3.08 -7.17
C LEU A 97 -6.07 2.79 -7.85
N GLU A 98 -6.21 3.04 -9.15
CA GLU A 98 -7.42 2.73 -9.92
C GLU A 98 -7.70 1.22 -9.92
N LYS A 99 -6.69 0.39 -10.19
CA LYS A 99 -6.83 -1.08 -10.13
C LYS A 99 -7.18 -1.57 -8.73
N ASP A 100 -6.58 -0.97 -7.71
CA ASP A 100 -6.90 -1.31 -6.33
C ASP A 100 -8.33 -0.91 -5.96
N GLN A 101 -8.82 0.22 -6.46
CA GLN A 101 -10.21 0.64 -6.28
C GLN A 101 -11.18 -0.36 -6.93
N GLU A 102 -10.94 -0.78 -8.16
CA GLU A 102 -11.76 -1.80 -8.85
C GLU A 102 -11.80 -3.12 -8.07
N ARG A 103 -10.66 -3.56 -7.54
CA ARG A 103 -10.57 -4.76 -6.70
C ARG A 103 -11.38 -4.60 -5.41
N LEU A 104 -11.25 -3.46 -4.73
CA LEU A 104 -11.98 -3.18 -3.49
C LEU A 104 -13.50 -3.12 -3.73
N ASP A 105 -13.94 -2.55 -4.85
CA ASP A 105 -15.35 -2.50 -5.23
C ASP A 105 -15.91 -3.91 -5.47
N TYR A 106 -15.13 -4.76 -6.15
CA TYR A 106 -15.49 -6.17 -6.35
C TYR A 106 -15.57 -6.93 -5.01
N GLU A 107 -14.56 -6.80 -4.15
CA GLU A 107 -14.53 -7.45 -2.83
C GLU A 107 -15.68 -6.98 -1.94
N THR A 108 -16.04 -5.70 -2.00
CA THR A 108 -17.18 -5.13 -1.27
C THR A 108 -18.49 -5.75 -1.73
N LYS A 109 -18.73 -5.81 -3.05
CA LYS A 109 -19.93 -6.44 -3.62
C LYS A 109 -20.01 -7.93 -3.25
N LYS A 110 -18.88 -8.63 -3.29
CA LYS A 110 -18.77 -10.03 -2.90
C LYS A 110 -19.10 -10.21 -1.42
N LEU A 111 -18.52 -9.41 -0.54
CA LEU A 111 -18.81 -9.45 0.90
C LEU A 111 -20.29 -9.16 1.18
N GLN A 112 -20.87 -8.15 0.51
CA GLN A 112 -22.29 -7.85 0.60
C GLN A 112 -23.17 -9.05 0.18
N SER A 113 -22.76 -9.81 -0.86
CA SER A 113 -23.49 -11.02 -1.26
C SER A 113 -23.47 -12.09 -0.17
N TYR A 114 -22.32 -12.32 0.48
CA TYR A 114 -22.20 -13.25 1.59
C TYR A 114 -23.05 -12.83 2.79
N VAL A 115 -23.06 -11.55 3.15
CA VAL A 115 -23.88 -11.06 4.27
C VAL A 115 -25.37 -11.29 3.98
N LYS A 116 -25.83 -11.01 2.75
CA LYS A 116 -27.21 -11.28 2.34
C LYS A 116 -27.56 -12.76 2.43
N GLU A 117 -26.71 -13.64 1.90
CA GLU A 117 -26.91 -15.09 1.93
C GLU A 117 -26.99 -15.61 3.38
N LYS A 118 -26.03 -15.24 4.24
CA LYS A 118 -26.02 -15.71 5.63
C LYS A 118 -27.17 -15.14 6.45
N SER A 119 -27.57 -13.89 6.19
CA SER A 119 -28.74 -13.28 6.83
C SER A 119 -30.03 -13.99 6.45
N LEU A 120 -30.18 -14.38 5.18
CA LEU A 120 -31.32 -15.18 4.72
C LEU A 120 -31.34 -16.55 5.41
N MET A 121 -30.22 -17.28 5.42
CA MET A 121 -30.13 -18.58 6.10
C MET A 121 -30.49 -18.50 7.60
N ILE A 122 -30.12 -17.40 8.26
CA ILE A 122 -30.49 -17.15 9.66
C ILE A 122 -32.00 -16.93 9.79
N SER A 123 -32.57 -16.10 8.92
CA SER A 123 -34.00 -15.81 8.90
C SER A 123 -34.83 -17.07 8.63
N GLU A 124 -34.41 -17.95 7.73
CA GLU A 124 -35.12 -19.19 7.39
C GLU A 124 -35.09 -20.23 8.51
N LYS A 125 -34.03 -20.24 9.34
CA LYS A 125 -33.90 -21.19 10.44
C LYS A 125 -34.83 -20.88 11.62
N GLY A 126 -35.34 -19.66 11.77
CA GLY A 126 -36.26 -19.26 12.85
C GLY A 126 -35.71 -19.34 14.28
N VAL A 127 -34.51 -19.92 14.49
CA VAL A 127 -33.88 -20.15 15.80
C VAL A 127 -33.61 -18.85 16.58
N LEU A 128 -33.62 -17.71 15.90
CA LEU A 128 -33.27 -16.41 16.46
C LEU A 128 -34.43 -15.41 16.47
N ASP A 129 -35.65 -15.80 16.10
CA ASP A 129 -36.81 -14.89 16.08
C ASP A 129 -37.10 -14.27 17.45
N ASP A 130 -36.81 -14.99 18.54
CA ASP A 130 -36.97 -14.50 19.91
C ASP A 130 -35.81 -13.60 20.39
N LYS A 131 -34.66 -13.63 19.68
CA LYS A 131 -33.39 -13.02 20.13
C LYS A 131 -32.92 -11.85 19.27
N ILE A 132 -33.31 -11.82 17.99
CA ILE A 132 -32.91 -10.80 17.03
C ILE A 132 -34.18 -10.25 16.39
N SER A 133 -34.38 -8.93 16.47
CA SER A 133 -35.55 -8.33 15.85
C SER A 133 -35.51 -8.49 14.32
N THR A 134 -36.66 -8.78 13.72
CA THR A 134 -36.81 -8.91 12.26
C THR A 134 -36.34 -7.65 11.52
N GLY A 135 -36.40 -6.48 12.17
CA GLY A 135 -35.87 -5.22 11.63
C GLY A 135 -34.35 -5.24 11.45
N VAL A 136 -33.60 -5.84 12.38
CA VAL A 136 -32.14 -5.99 12.29
C VAL A 136 -31.77 -6.92 11.14
N LEU A 137 -32.44 -8.08 11.01
CA LEU A 137 -32.22 -9.00 9.89
C LEU A 137 -32.52 -8.34 8.53
N ARG A 138 -33.60 -7.56 8.44
CA ARG A 138 -33.94 -6.82 7.22
C ARG A 138 -32.88 -5.77 6.87
N SER A 139 -32.33 -5.07 7.87
CA SER A 139 -31.26 -4.09 7.64
C SER A 139 -29.95 -4.71 7.14
N LEU A 140 -29.61 -5.92 7.62
CA LEU A 140 -28.46 -6.69 7.14
C LEU A 140 -28.63 -7.17 5.70
N ILE A 141 -29.87 -7.36 5.24
CA ILE A 141 -30.17 -7.76 3.87
C ILE A 141 -30.15 -6.54 2.94
N THR A 142 -30.70 -5.40 3.38
CA THR A 142 -30.73 -4.20 2.54
C THR A 142 -29.37 -3.53 2.43
N LEU A 143 -28.50 -3.65 3.45
CA LEU A 143 -27.16 -3.02 3.53
C LEU A 143 -27.17 -1.57 3.03
N THR A 144 -28.25 -0.86 3.32
CA THR A 144 -28.40 0.55 2.97
C THR A 144 -27.81 1.36 4.11
N ASP A 145 -26.62 1.90 3.90
CA ASP A 145 -26.11 2.99 4.73
C ASP A 145 -26.86 4.26 4.30
N LYS A 146 -28.00 4.53 4.94
CA LYS A 146 -28.62 5.84 4.79
C LYS A 146 -27.83 6.77 5.70
N SER A 147 -26.97 7.61 5.13
CA SER A 147 -26.37 8.70 5.87
C SER A 147 -27.49 9.56 6.50
N LYS A 148 -27.36 9.86 7.79
CA LYS A 148 -28.18 10.90 8.44
C LYS A 148 -27.85 12.27 7.88
#